data_AF-A0A8J1VNQ9-F1
#
_entry.id   AF-A0A8J1VNQ9-F1
#
_cell.length_a   1.000
_cell.length_b   1.000
_cell.length_c   1.000
_cell.angle_alpha   90.00
_cell.angle_beta   90.00
_cell.angle_gamma   90.00
#
_symmetry.space_group_name_H-M   'P 1'
#
loop_
_entity.id
_entity.type
_entity.pdbx_description
1 polymer ?
#
loop_
_entity_poly.entity_id
_entity_poly.type
_entity_poly.pdbx_seq_one_letter_code
_entity_poly.pdbx_strand_id
1 'polypeptide(L)'
;MPRAQRTPLTPAINLLHQILVKRPLHFQDILKEGLALHPSPISPDPSSSSVQGPSNTPTTSKRGSKVEQTSVKFPEGHPFVSANFLKRRVLPILESQKLINIKPVRSDPTSKTTAPQFQWHLIPGSPLPSTSNGTHWQRLLAGESPQATLGELQAVWIKRDKAAQEKRFDDGKETRSEREIWQWEGREMGVTTRLERLHLNTRRQKARSGKEMKEVVWRQAFDEKRDEAGRQALRELEEEERAEAEMMPKIEARGRPRPQVEQPQAQVERQISE
;
A
#
# COMPACT_ATOMS: atom_id res chain seq x y z
N MET A 1 -34.95 -14.32 6.12
CA MET A 1 -33.94 -13.98 5.09
C MET A 1 -32.80 -15.00 5.19
N PRO A 2 -32.67 -15.95 4.25
CA PRO A 2 -31.57 -16.92 4.29
C PRO A 2 -30.24 -16.18 4.15
N ARG A 3 -29.34 -16.38 5.13
CA ARG A 3 -27.96 -15.88 5.07
C ARG A 3 -27.34 -16.40 3.77
N ALA A 4 -26.92 -15.51 2.89
CA ALA A 4 -26.07 -15.87 1.77
C ALA A 4 -24.88 -16.65 2.35
N GLN A 5 -24.81 -17.95 2.06
CA GLN A 5 -23.70 -18.78 2.46
C GLN A 5 -22.44 -18.09 1.93
N ARG A 6 -21.59 -17.61 2.84
CA ARG A 6 -20.30 -17.03 2.48
C ARG A 6 -19.48 -18.19 1.94
N THR A 7 -19.51 -18.38 0.62
CA THR A 7 -18.75 -19.43 -0.03
C THR A 7 -17.27 -19.22 0.28
N PRO A 8 -16.55 -20.25 0.77
CA PRO A 8 -15.19 -20.07 1.20
C PRO A 8 -14.32 -19.85 -0.04
N LEU A 9 -13.89 -18.61 -0.24
CA LEU A 9 -13.06 -18.19 -1.38
C LEU A 9 -11.68 -18.88 -1.36
N THR A 10 -11.18 -19.18 -0.17
CA THR A 10 -9.86 -19.80 0.06
C THR A 10 -9.72 -21.18 -0.60
N PRO A 11 -10.63 -22.17 -0.38
CA PRO A 11 -10.63 -23.43 -1.13
C PRO A 11 -10.57 -23.27 -2.65
N ALA A 12 -11.30 -22.29 -3.21
CA ALA A 12 -11.30 -22.03 -4.65
C ALA A 12 -9.94 -21.53 -5.13
N ILE A 13 -9.31 -20.62 -4.38
CA ILE A 13 -7.97 -20.11 -4.67
C ILE A 13 -6.94 -21.23 -4.56
N ASN A 14 -7.03 -22.08 -3.53
CA ASN A 14 -6.12 -23.21 -3.31
C ASN A 14 -6.16 -24.19 -4.50
N LEU A 15 -7.37 -24.58 -4.91
CA LEU A 15 -7.55 -25.49 -6.04
C LEU A 15 -7.02 -24.89 -7.34
N LEU A 16 -7.31 -23.62 -7.61
CA LEU A 16 -6.81 -22.93 -8.79
C LEU A 16 -5.28 -22.82 -8.80
N HIS A 17 -4.67 -22.52 -7.65
CA HIS A 17 -3.22 -22.48 -7.51
C HIS A 17 -2.60 -23.85 -7.81
N GLN A 18 -3.15 -24.94 -7.25
CA GLN A 18 -2.66 -26.31 -7.52
C GLN A 18 -2.72 -26.68 -9.01
N ILE A 19 -3.77 -26.26 -9.71
CA ILE A 19 -3.93 -26.49 -11.16
C ILE A 19 -2.88 -25.71 -11.94
N LEU A 20 -2.78 -24.40 -11.69
CA LEU A 20 -1.92 -23.52 -12.48
C LEU A 20 -0.43 -23.70 -12.19
N VAL A 21 -0.06 -24.24 -11.02
CA VAL A 21 1.32 -24.64 -10.71
C VAL A 21 1.81 -25.75 -11.66
N LYS A 22 0.92 -26.67 -12.04
CA LYS A 22 1.28 -27.78 -12.94
C LYS A 22 1.49 -27.29 -14.37
N ARG A 23 0.57 -26.48 -14.88
CA ARG A 23 0.59 -25.98 -16.26
C ARG A 23 -0.34 -24.78 -16.44
N PRO A 24 -0.02 -23.87 -17.37
CA PRO A 24 -0.96 -22.85 -17.79
C PRO A 24 -2.11 -23.46 -18.58
N LEU A 25 -3.33 -23.00 -18.31
CA LEU A 25 -4.54 -23.61 -18.86
C LEU A 25 -5.54 -22.58 -19.35
N HIS A 26 -6.36 -22.99 -20.32
CA HIS A 26 -7.54 -22.26 -20.73
C HIS A 26 -8.63 -22.39 -19.67
N PHE A 27 -9.55 -21.42 -19.59
CA PHE A 27 -10.64 -21.42 -18.60
C PHE A 27 -11.43 -22.73 -18.54
N GLN A 28 -11.79 -23.29 -19.70
CA GLN A 28 -12.53 -24.55 -19.77
C GLN A 28 -11.74 -25.75 -19.24
N ASP A 29 -10.42 -25.75 -19.43
CA ASP A 29 -9.56 -26.84 -18.96
C ASP A 29 -9.32 -26.73 -17.44
N ILE A 30 -9.25 -25.51 -16.91
CA ILE A 30 -9.24 -25.26 -15.46
C ILE A 30 -10.52 -25.82 -14.81
N LEU A 31 -11.69 -25.65 -15.45
CA LEU A 31 -12.94 -26.20 -14.93
C LEU A 31 -12.93 -27.73 -14.92
N LYS A 32 -12.48 -28.35 -16.01
CA LYS A 32 -12.39 -29.81 -16.12
C LYS A 32 -11.41 -30.40 -15.10
N GLU A 33 -10.23 -29.79 -14.98
CA GLU A 33 -9.20 -30.26 -14.05
C GLU A 33 -9.59 -30.02 -12.58
N GLY A 34 -10.28 -28.91 -12.29
CA GLY A 34 -10.82 -28.66 -10.95
C GLY A 34 -11.86 -29.69 -10.53
N LEU A 35 -12.76 -30.07 -11.44
CA LEU A 35 -13.73 -31.15 -11.19
C LEU A 35 -13.06 -32.52 -11.01
N ALA A 36 -11.97 -32.78 -11.73
CA ALA A 36 -11.22 -34.03 -11.63
C ALA A 36 -10.41 -34.15 -10.32
N LEU A 37 -9.88 -33.05 -9.81
CA LEU A 37 -9.07 -33.02 -8.58
C LEU A 37 -9.91 -33.01 -7.30
N HIS A 38 -11.15 -32.55 -7.36
CA HIS A 38 -12.06 -32.52 -6.23
C HIS A 38 -13.37 -33.26 -6.55
N PRO A 39 -13.31 -34.58 -6.82
CA PRO A 39 -14.53 -35.38 -6.98
C PRO A 39 -15.30 -35.29 -5.66
N SER A 40 -16.52 -34.79 -5.71
CA SER A 40 -17.40 -34.79 -4.53
C SER A 40 -17.59 -36.23 -4.05
N PRO A 41 -17.63 -36.49 -2.73
CA PRO A 41 -18.04 -37.77 -2.19
C PRO A 41 -19.56 -37.92 -2.42
N ILE A 42 -19.96 -38.23 -3.66
CA ILE A 42 -21.28 -38.78 -3.91
C ILE A 42 -21.17 -40.26 -3.55
N SER A 43 -21.58 -40.58 -2.33
CA SER A 43 -22.07 -41.91 -1.99
C SER A 43 -23.15 -42.27 -3.01
N PRO A 44 -23.06 -43.40 -3.73
CA PRO A 44 -24.08 -43.78 -4.68
C PRO A 44 -25.31 -44.30 -3.91
N ASP A 45 -26.24 -43.41 -3.57
CA ASP A 45 -27.60 -43.82 -3.24
C ASP A 45 -28.40 -43.93 -4.55
N PRO A 46 -28.81 -45.15 -4.97
CA PRO A 46 -29.55 -45.37 -6.22
C PRO A 46 -31.05 -45.03 -6.08
N SER A 47 -31.39 -43.88 -5.49
CA SER A 47 -32.79 -43.52 -5.22
C SER A 47 -33.03 -42.00 -5.25
N SER A 48 -32.73 -41.36 -6.38
CA SER A 48 -33.31 -40.05 -6.68
C SER A 48 -33.63 -39.92 -8.16
N SER A 49 -34.62 -40.70 -8.56
CA SER A 49 -35.41 -40.49 -9.78
C SER A 49 -35.98 -39.07 -9.85
N SER A 50 -35.60 -38.35 -10.91
CA SER A 50 -36.48 -37.53 -11.74
C SER A 50 -37.67 -36.83 -11.04
N VAL A 51 -37.50 -35.56 -10.69
CA VAL A 51 -38.60 -34.60 -10.70
C VAL A 51 -38.39 -33.64 -11.87
N GLN A 52 -39.04 -33.97 -12.98
CA GLN A 52 -39.25 -33.08 -14.11
C GLN A 52 -40.23 -31.98 -13.68
N GLY A 53 -39.80 -30.71 -13.70
CA GLY A 53 -40.72 -29.57 -13.70
C GLY A 53 -41.21 -29.29 -15.13
N PRO A 54 -42.49 -29.00 -15.35
CA PRO A 54 -43.08 -28.97 -16.68
C PRO A 54 -42.62 -27.78 -17.54
N SER A 55 -42.34 -28.12 -18.79
CA SER A 55 -42.23 -27.24 -19.94
C SER A 55 -43.56 -26.55 -20.24
N ASN A 56 -43.54 -25.24 -20.46
CA ASN A 56 -44.55 -24.53 -21.25
C ASN A 56 -43.83 -23.58 -22.23
N THR A 57 -44.22 -23.65 -23.49
CA THR A 57 -43.67 -22.97 -24.67
C THR A 57 -44.39 -21.61 -24.91
N PRO A 58 -44.28 -20.95 -26.08
CA PRO A 58 -43.27 -19.93 -26.39
C PRO A 58 -43.90 -18.55 -26.71
N THR A 59 -43.23 -17.45 -26.37
CA THR A 59 -43.55 -16.14 -26.95
C THR A 59 -42.31 -15.37 -27.36
N THR A 60 -42.29 -15.07 -28.65
CA THR A 60 -41.36 -14.28 -29.44
C THR A 60 -40.88 -12.99 -28.76
N SER A 61 -39.56 -12.81 -28.66
CA SER A 61 -38.96 -11.48 -28.84
C SER A 61 -37.56 -11.58 -29.44
N LYS A 62 -37.34 -10.72 -30.43
CA LYS A 62 -36.12 -10.57 -31.23
C LYS A 62 -35.05 -9.82 -30.43
N ARG A 63 -33.79 -10.11 -30.79
CA ARG A 63 -32.51 -9.41 -30.49
C ARG A 63 -31.73 -9.90 -29.27
N GLY A 64 -30.51 -10.36 -29.57
CA GLY A 64 -29.43 -10.62 -28.63
C GLY A 64 -29.02 -12.09 -28.63
N SER A 65 -27.98 -12.45 -29.39
CA SER A 65 -27.36 -13.78 -29.28
C SER A 65 -26.80 -13.95 -27.87
N LYS A 66 -27.60 -14.55 -26.99
CA LYS A 66 -27.16 -14.98 -25.67
C LYS A 66 -26.27 -16.19 -25.90
N VAL A 67 -24.96 -15.97 -25.94
CA VAL A 67 -23.94 -17.02 -25.92
C VAL A 67 -24.37 -18.02 -24.85
N GLU A 68 -24.64 -19.25 -25.28
CA GLU A 68 -24.95 -20.36 -24.39
C GLU A 68 -23.82 -20.47 -23.38
N GLN A 69 -24.06 -19.97 -22.18
CA GLN A 69 -23.22 -20.24 -21.04
C GLN A 69 -23.36 -21.74 -20.80
N THR A 70 -22.34 -22.50 -21.23
CA THR A 70 -22.20 -23.91 -20.87
C THR A 70 -22.28 -24.01 -19.36
N SER A 71 -23.46 -24.39 -18.86
CA SER A 71 -23.74 -24.54 -17.44
C SER A 71 -23.14 -25.87 -17.01
N VAL A 72 -21.81 -25.90 -16.92
CA VAL A 72 -21.09 -26.98 -16.24
C VAL A 72 -21.71 -27.10 -14.85
N LYS A 73 -22.37 -28.23 -14.58
CA LYS A 73 -23.00 -28.51 -13.29
C LYS A 73 -21.90 -28.91 -12.31
N PHE A 74 -21.74 -28.13 -11.25
CA PHE A 74 -20.81 -28.44 -10.17
C PHE A 74 -21.55 -29.23 -9.08
N PRO A 75 -20.94 -30.26 -8.49
CA PRO A 75 -21.53 -30.93 -7.34
C PRO A 75 -21.63 -29.97 -6.14
N GLU A 76 -22.62 -30.23 -5.28
CA GLU A 76 -22.81 -29.43 -4.06
C GLU A 76 -21.54 -29.51 -3.17
N GLY A 77 -21.11 -28.37 -2.64
CA GLY A 77 -19.88 -28.24 -1.85
C GLY A 77 -18.57 -28.12 -2.66
N HIS A 78 -18.60 -28.08 -3.99
CA HIS A 78 -17.38 -27.90 -4.80
C HIS A 78 -16.76 -26.51 -4.58
N PRO A 79 -15.41 -26.38 -4.45
CA PRO A 79 -14.74 -25.09 -4.18
C PRO A 79 -15.08 -23.97 -5.17
N PHE A 80 -15.21 -24.29 -6.46
CA PHE A 80 -15.60 -23.31 -7.46
C PHE A 80 -17.06 -22.87 -7.40
N VAL A 81 -17.96 -23.61 -6.75
CA VAL A 81 -19.42 -23.34 -6.63
C VAL A 81 -20.17 -23.26 -7.97
N SER A 82 -19.69 -22.45 -8.90
CA SER A 82 -20.13 -22.35 -10.29
C SER A 82 -18.99 -21.82 -11.18
N ALA A 83 -19.07 -22.08 -12.48
CA ALA A 83 -18.15 -21.49 -13.47
C ALA A 83 -18.17 -19.95 -13.40
N ASN A 84 -19.31 -19.35 -13.08
CA ASN A 84 -19.46 -17.90 -12.92
C ASN A 84 -18.72 -17.37 -11.70
N PHE A 85 -18.66 -18.12 -10.59
CA PHE A 85 -17.92 -17.70 -9.41
C PHE A 85 -16.41 -17.68 -9.70
N LEU A 86 -15.87 -18.72 -10.34
CA LEU A 86 -14.47 -18.71 -10.79
C LEU A 86 -14.19 -17.51 -11.72
N LYS A 87 -15.04 -17.31 -12.72
CA LYS A 87 -14.87 -16.25 -13.74
C LYS A 87 -15.00 -14.83 -13.20
N ARG A 88 -15.95 -14.57 -12.28
CA ARG A 88 -16.30 -13.20 -11.85
C ARG A 88 -15.75 -12.84 -10.47
N ARG A 89 -15.33 -13.80 -9.66
CA ARG A 89 -14.81 -13.55 -8.31
C ARG A 89 -13.35 -13.96 -8.19
N VAL A 90 -13.04 -15.23 -8.43
CA VAL A 90 -11.70 -15.76 -8.13
C VAL A 90 -10.65 -15.20 -9.10
N LEU A 91 -10.86 -15.35 -10.41
CA LEU A 91 -9.89 -14.91 -11.41
C LEU A 91 -9.62 -13.40 -11.37
N PRO A 92 -10.63 -12.52 -11.29
CA PRO A 92 -10.39 -11.08 -11.20
C PRO A 92 -9.61 -10.66 -9.95
N ILE A 93 -9.84 -11.31 -8.80
CA ILE A 93 -9.10 -11.04 -7.56
C ILE A 93 -7.61 -11.34 -7.76
N LEU A 94 -7.29 -12.53 -8.27
CA LEU A 94 -5.89 -12.93 -8.49
C LEU A 94 -5.21 -12.10 -9.59
N GLU A 95 -5.95 -11.68 -10.62
CA GLU A 95 -5.46 -10.81 -11.67
C GLU A 95 -5.15 -9.39 -11.15
N SER A 96 -6.05 -8.81 -10.34
CA SER A 96 -5.86 -7.50 -9.73
C SER A 96 -4.62 -7.43 -8.83
N GLN A 97 -4.30 -8.54 -8.17
CA GLN A 97 -3.13 -8.69 -7.30
C GLN A 97 -1.86 -9.09 -8.07
N LYS A 98 -1.92 -9.19 -9.41
CA LYS A 98 -0.80 -9.61 -10.26
C LYS A 98 -0.22 -10.98 -9.87
N LEU A 99 -1.09 -11.90 -9.48
CA LEU A 99 -0.73 -13.28 -9.18
C LEU A 99 -0.89 -14.20 -10.39
N ILE A 100 -1.87 -13.88 -11.24
CA ILE A 100 -2.09 -14.54 -12.52
C ILE A 100 -2.10 -13.52 -13.66
N ASN A 101 -1.79 -13.98 -14.87
CA ASN A 101 -1.90 -13.19 -16.09
C ASN A 101 -2.57 -14.01 -17.20
N ILE A 102 -3.36 -13.32 -18.03
CA ILE A 102 -3.91 -13.88 -19.25
C ILE A 102 -2.94 -13.59 -20.39
N LYS A 103 -2.44 -14.62 -21.07
CA LYS A 103 -1.64 -14.44 -22.29
C LYS A 103 -2.37 -15.04 -23.49
N PRO A 104 -2.33 -14.35 -24.65
CA PRO A 104 -2.80 -14.95 -25.88
C PRO A 104 -1.84 -16.08 -26.28
N VAL A 105 -2.40 -17.24 -26.56
CA VAL A 105 -1.68 -18.36 -27.17
C VAL A 105 -1.73 -18.12 -28.67
N ARG A 106 -0.56 -18.10 -29.31
CA ARG A 106 -0.49 -18.13 -30.76
C ARG A 106 -0.99 -19.51 -31.19
N SER A 107 -2.17 -19.55 -31.78
CA SER A 107 -2.64 -20.77 -32.43
C SER A 107 -1.68 -21.13 -33.56
N ASP A 108 -1.35 -22.42 -33.66
CA ASP A 108 -0.52 -22.91 -34.76
C ASP A 108 -1.13 -22.48 -36.11
N PRO A 109 -0.29 -22.12 -37.10
CA PRO A 109 -0.75 -21.59 -38.39
C PRO A 109 -1.61 -22.58 -39.19
N THR A 110 -1.67 -23.84 -38.77
CA THR A 110 -2.45 -24.92 -39.37
C THR A 110 -3.87 -25.05 -38.78
N SER A 111 -4.18 -24.38 -37.67
CA SER A 111 -5.48 -24.47 -37.04
C SER A 111 -6.47 -23.46 -37.64
N LYS A 112 -7.57 -23.96 -38.22
CA LYS A 112 -8.64 -23.15 -38.85
C LYS A 112 -9.48 -22.34 -37.86
N THR A 113 -9.07 -22.26 -36.60
CA THR A 113 -9.83 -21.59 -35.53
C THR A 113 -9.33 -20.15 -35.39
N THR A 114 -10.10 -19.22 -35.93
CA THR A 114 -9.77 -17.78 -36.04
C THR A 114 -9.83 -17.01 -34.72
N ALA A 115 -10.23 -17.65 -33.60
CA ALA A 115 -10.39 -16.97 -32.32
C ALA A 115 -9.09 -17.02 -31.50
N PRO A 116 -8.62 -15.89 -30.95
CA PRO A 116 -7.47 -15.89 -30.06
C PRO A 116 -7.79 -16.72 -28.81
N GLN A 117 -6.97 -17.74 -28.56
CA GLN A 117 -7.07 -18.53 -27.33
C GLN A 117 -6.30 -17.85 -26.21
N PHE A 118 -6.85 -17.87 -25.01
CA PHE A 118 -6.27 -17.22 -23.84
C PHE A 118 -5.94 -18.25 -22.77
N GLN A 119 -4.70 -18.25 -22.29
CA GLN A 119 -4.27 -19.09 -21.18
C GLN A 119 -3.97 -18.25 -19.95
N TRP A 120 -4.37 -18.80 -18.81
CA TRP A 120 -4.03 -18.25 -17.51
C TRP A 120 -2.68 -18.82 -17.07
N HIS A 121 -1.76 -17.91 -16.72
CA HIS A 121 -0.43 -18.24 -16.22
C HIS A 121 -0.28 -17.71 -14.81
N LEU A 122 0.39 -18.48 -13.94
CA LEU A 122 0.99 -17.90 -12.74
C LEU A 122 2.12 -16.96 -13.15
N ILE A 123 2.26 -15.84 -12.44
CA ILE A 123 3.38 -14.91 -12.64
C ILE A 123 4.55 -15.40 -11.76
N PRO A 124 5.62 -15.98 -12.34
CA PRO A 124 6.82 -16.30 -11.58
C PRO A 124 7.52 -14.98 -11.23
N GLY A 125 7.67 -14.67 -9.94
CA GLY A 125 8.40 -13.48 -9.53
C GLY A 125 7.72 -12.16 -9.91
N SER A 126 6.54 -11.89 -9.33
CA SER A 126 5.95 -10.54 -9.30
C SER A 126 7.02 -9.47 -9.02
N PRO A 127 6.94 -8.30 -9.68
CA PRO A 127 7.89 -7.18 -9.52
C PRO A 127 7.89 -6.52 -8.13
N LEU A 128 7.24 -7.14 -7.14
CA LEU A 128 7.27 -6.71 -5.74
C LEU A 128 8.65 -7.00 -5.13
N PRO A 129 9.19 -6.09 -4.29
CA PRO A 129 10.48 -6.31 -3.62
C PRO A 129 10.40 -7.55 -2.71
N SER A 130 11.36 -8.47 -2.90
CA SER A 130 11.85 -9.65 -2.14
C SER A 130 11.06 -10.31 -0.99
N THR A 131 10.01 -9.75 -0.41
CA THR A 131 8.97 -10.49 0.33
C THR A 131 8.04 -11.22 -0.64
N SER A 132 8.68 -12.10 -1.43
CA SER A 132 8.20 -13.40 -1.89
C SER A 132 6.72 -13.50 -2.27
N ASN A 133 6.45 -13.66 -3.57
CA ASN A 133 5.16 -14.20 -4.03
C ASN A 133 4.78 -15.49 -3.31
N GLY A 134 5.76 -16.27 -2.86
CA GLY A 134 5.52 -17.42 -1.99
C GLY A 134 4.82 -17.01 -0.71
N THR A 135 5.23 -15.94 -0.03
CA THR A 135 4.58 -15.44 1.19
C THR A 135 3.19 -14.86 0.93
N HIS A 136 2.99 -14.15 -0.19
CA HIS A 136 1.67 -13.61 -0.56
C HIS A 136 0.67 -14.72 -0.91
N TRP A 137 1.09 -15.71 -1.70
CA TRP A 137 0.30 -16.90 -1.97
C TRP A 137 0.01 -17.66 -0.67
N GLN A 138 1.00 -17.91 0.17
CA GLN A 138 0.81 -18.60 1.46
C GLN A 138 -0.23 -17.92 2.34
N ARG A 139 -0.25 -16.58 2.42
CA ARG A 139 -1.27 -15.81 3.16
C ARG A 139 -2.68 -16.03 2.62
N LEU A 140 -2.85 -15.98 1.29
CA LEU A 140 -4.13 -16.28 0.65
C LEU A 140 -4.55 -17.73 0.89
N LEU A 141 -3.61 -18.67 0.80
CA LEU A 141 -3.86 -20.10 1.04
C LEU A 141 -4.19 -20.37 2.52
N ALA A 142 -3.63 -19.59 3.45
CA ALA A 142 -3.91 -19.65 4.89
C ALA A 142 -5.28 -19.06 5.27
N GLY A 143 -6.00 -18.46 4.32
CA GLY A 143 -7.34 -17.92 4.56
C GLY A 143 -7.39 -16.43 4.87
N GLU A 144 -6.29 -15.70 4.69
CA GLU A 144 -6.31 -14.25 4.83
C GLU A 144 -7.24 -13.61 3.78
N SER A 145 -7.92 -12.52 4.16
CA SER A 145 -8.85 -11.88 3.24
C SER A 145 -8.11 -11.29 2.04
N PRO A 146 -8.55 -11.53 0.79
CA PRO A 146 -7.88 -10.98 -0.38
C PRO A 146 -7.91 -9.45 -0.44
N GLN A 147 -8.86 -8.82 0.25
CA GLN A 147 -8.93 -7.36 0.33
C GLN A 147 -7.80 -6.80 1.20
N ALA A 148 -7.49 -7.44 2.34
CA ALA A 148 -6.37 -7.03 3.18
C ALA A 148 -5.04 -7.17 2.43
N THR A 149 -4.81 -8.33 1.80
CA THR A 149 -3.57 -8.57 1.06
C THR A 149 -3.43 -7.64 -0.16
N LEU A 150 -4.54 -7.29 -0.82
CA LEU A 150 -4.53 -6.28 -1.89
C LEU A 150 -4.20 -4.87 -1.37
N GLY A 151 -4.73 -4.49 -0.20
CA GLY A 151 -4.48 -3.17 0.40
C GLY A 151 -3.00 -2.96 0.73
N GLU A 152 -2.34 -3.97 1.31
CA GLU A 152 -0.89 -3.94 1.57
C GLU A 152 -0.09 -3.78 0.28
N LEU A 153 -0.46 -4.54 -0.75
CA LEU A 153 0.21 -4.54 -2.04
C LEU A 153 0.02 -3.21 -2.80
N GLN A 154 -1.17 -2.61 -2.72
CA GLN A 154 -1.41 -1.26 -3.22
C GLN A 154 -0.58 -0.21 -2.47
N ALA A 155 -0.44 -0.32 -1.15
CA ALA A 155 0.40 0.59 -0.38
C ALA A 155 1.88 0.51 -0.82
N VAL A 156 2.38 -0.69 -1.10
CA VAL A 156 3.74 -0.89 -1.66
C VAL A 156 3.88 -0.26 -3.03
N TRP A 157 2.90 -0.43 -3.92
CA TRP A 157 2.91 0.21 -5.24
C TRP A 157 2.89 1.72 -5.15
N ILE A 158 2.02 2.30 -4.32
CA ILE A 158 1.97 3.75 -4.10
C ILE A 158 3.31 4.27 -3.59
N LYS A 159 3.96 3.57 -2.65
CA LYS A 159 5.31 3.95 -2.17
C LYS A 159 6.34 3.90 -3.28
N ARG A 160 6.32 2.85 -4.12
CA ARG A 160 7.26 2.70 -5.23
C ARG A 160 7.04 3.76 -6.31
N ASP A 161 5.79 4.04 -6.65
CA ASP A 161 5.44 5.05 -7.64
C ASP A 161 5.85 6.43 -7.14
N LYS A 162 5.61 6.75 -5.86
CA LYS A 162 6.12 7.98 -5.22
C LYS A 162 7.64 8.07 -5.27
N ALA A 163 8.37 7.02 -4.89
CA ALA A 163 9.83 7.02 -4.95
C ALA A 163 10.36 7.13 -6.39
N ALA A 164 9.69 6.50 -7.36
CA ALA A 164 10.04 6.63 -8.77
C ALA A 164 9.75 8.03 -9.31
N GLN A 165 8.64 8.65 -8.89
CA GLN A 165 8.29 10.03 -9.20
C GLN A 165 9.29 11.01 -8.60
N GLU A 166 9.71 10.81 -7.35
CA GLU A 166 10.74 11.61 -6.68
C GLU A 166 12.07 11.51 -7.43
N LYS A 167 12.51 10.31 -7.78
CA LYS A 167 13.72 10.12 -8.60
C LYS A 167 13.62 10.81 -9.97
N ARG A 168 12.46 10.76 -10.64
CA ARG A 168 12.23 11.46 -11.92
C ARG A 168 12.27 12.98 -11.75
N PHE A 169 11.80 13.47 -10.62
CA PHE A 169 11.88 14.88 -10.26
C PHE A 169 13.34 15.30 -10.04
N ASP A 170 14.12 14.53 -9.28
CA ASP A 170 15.54 14.77 -9.03
C ASP A 170 16.37 14.73 -10.32
N ASP A 171 16.03 13.80 -11.22
CA ASP A 171 16.59 13.71 -12.57
C ASP A 171 16.17 14.88 -13.50
N GLY A 172 15.28 15.77 -13.05
CA GLY A 172 14.74 16.88 -13.84
C GLY A 172 13.82 16.47 -14.99
N LYS A 173 13.37 15.21 -15.02
CA LYS A 173 12.51 14.64 -16.07
C LYS A 173 11.03 14.95 -15.87
N GLU A 174 10.63 15.26 -14.64
CA GLU A 174 9.23 15.50 -14.26
C GLU A 174 9.12 16.77 -13.41
N THR A 175 8.07 17.56 -13.64
CA THR A 175 7.77 18.77 -12.86
C THR A 175 6.66 18.47 -11.87
N ARG A 176 6.84 18.84 -10.59
CA ARG A 176 5.77 18.76 -9.58
C ARG A 176 4.60 19.65 -9.97
N SER A 177 3.39 19.17 -9.69
CA SER A 177 2.17 19.96 -9.80
C SER A 177 2.11 21.05 -8.73
N GLU A 178 1.27 22.06 -8.92
CA GLU A 178 1.08 23.14 -7.95
C GLU A 178 0.66 22.59 -6.60
N ARG A 179 -0.35 21.72 -6.54
CA ARG A 179 -0.80 21.10 -5.29
C ARG A 179 0.31 20.33 -4.57
N GLU A 180 1.14 19.56 -5.29
CA GLU A 180 2.27 18.83 -4.70
C GLU A 180 3.35 19.77 -4.17
N ILE A 181 3.59 20.90 -4.84
CA ILE A 181 4.52 21.92 -4.38
C ILE A 181 4.04 22.58 -3.10
N TRP A 182 2.73 22.81 -2.96
CA TRP A 182 2.14 23.38 -1.74
C TRP A 182 2.09 22.37 -0.58
N GLN A 183 1.98 21.08 -0.88
CA GLN A 183 1.99 20.00 0.12
C GLN A 183 3.40 19.49 0.48
N TRP A 184 4.46 20.10 -0.06
CA TRP A 184 5.82 19.69 0.23
C TRP A 184 6.23 20.16 1.63
N GLU A 185 6.12 19.27 2.61
CA GLU A 185 6.67 19.44 3.95
C GLU A 185 8.21 19.49 3.87
N GLY A 186 8.82 20.60 4.33
CA GLY A 186 10.26 20.82 4.24
C GLY A 186 10.70 22.00 3.34
N ARG A 187 9.80 22.90 2.94
CA ARG A 187 10.21 24.15 2.28
C ARG A 187 11.17 24.93 3.19
N GLU A 188 12.35 25.25 2.68
CA GLU A 188 13.17 26.30 3.27
C GLU A 188 12.38 27.62 3.19
N MET A 189 12.04 28.20 4.35
CA MET A 189 11.38 29.50 4.41
C MET A 189 12.22 30.53 3.64
N GLY A 190 11.63 31.17 2.63
CA GLY A 190 12.26 32.24 1.85
C GLY A 190 12.70 31.85 0.43
N VAL A 191 12.59 30.58 0.02
CA VAL A 191 12.85 30.16 -1.37
C VAL A 191 11.55 29.99 -2.14
N THR A 192 11.33 30.84 -3.14
CA THR A 192 10.18 30.74 -4.05
C THR A 192 10.32 29.55 -5.00
N THR A 193 9.22 28.89 -5.31
CA THR A 193 9.24 27.67 -6.15
C THR A 193 9.33 28.02 -7.64
N ARG A 194 9.68 27.03 -8.49
CA ARG A 194 9.71 27.23 -9.95
C ARG A 194 8.36 27.69 -10.50
N LEU A 195 7.26 27.21 -9.92
CA LEU A 195 5.89 27.59 -10.30
C LEU A 195 5.55 29.01 -9.86
N GLU A 196 5.91 29.40 -8.63
CA GLU A 196 5.76 30.79 -8.17
C GLU A 196 6.57 31.77 -9.04
N ARG A 197 7.58 31.28 -9.76
CA ARG A 197 8.39 32.06 -10.71
C ARG A 197 7.98 31.90 -12.18
N LEU A 198 6.93 31.13 -12.51
CA LEU A 198 6.48 30.94 -13.90
C LEU A 198 6.03 32.25 -14.56
N HIS A 199 5.53 33.20 -13.77
CA HIS A 199 5.18 34.54 -14.24
C HIS A 199 6.40 35.40 -14.63
N LEU A 200 7.63 34.92 -14.36
CA LEU A 200 8.87 35.60 -14.70
C LEU A 200 9.45 35.04 -16.01
N ASN A 201 10.06 35.91 -16.80
CA ASN A 201 10.84 35.50 -17.98
C ASN A 201 11.95 34.51 -17.58
N THR A 202 12.26 33.51 -18.42
CA THR A 202 13.27 32.46 -18.21
C THR A 202 14.62 32.98 -17.68
N ARG A 203 15.09 34.14 -18.16
CA ARG A 203 16.31 34.77 -17.62
C ARG A 203 16.16 35.17 -16.15
N ARG A 204 15.02 35.78 -15.78
CA ARG A 204 14.72 36.20 -14.40
C ARG A 204 14.42 35.00 -13.51
N GLN A 205 13.73 33.98 -14.03
CA GLN A 205 13.44 32.74 -13.31
C GLN A 205 14.72 32.03 -12.86
N LYS A 206 15.73 31.92 -13.74
CA LYS A 206 17.05 31.36 -13.42
C LYS A 206 17.85 32.22 -12.44
N ALA A 207 17.80 33.55 -12.57
CA ALA A 207 18.54 34.45 -11.70
C ALA A 207 17.96 34.53 -10.27
N ARG A 208 16.66 34.26 -10.11
CA ARG A 208 15.95 34.43 -8.85
C ARG A 208 16.27 33.33 -7.82
N SER A 209 16.45 32.08 -8.26
CA SER A 209 16.93 31.01 -7.36
C SER A 209 18.27 31.37 -6.72
N GLY A 210 19.21 31.86 -7.52
CA GLY A 210 20.53 32.27 -7.02
C GLY A 210 20.48 33.45 -6.05
N LYS A 211 19.52 34.37 -6.20
CA LYS A 211 19.34 35.50 -5.27
C LYS A 211 18.74 35.05 -3.94
N GLU A 212 17.72 34.21 -3.98
CA GLU A 212 17.04 33.73 -2.78
C GLU A 212 17.95 32.80 -1.97
N MET A 213 18.72 31.91 -2.63
CA MET A 213 19.70 31.08 -1.94
C MET A 213 20.79 31.92 -1.25
N LYS A 214 21.26 33.00 -1.90
CA LYS A 214 22.20 33.94 -1.27
C LYS A 214 21.59 34.64 -0.06
N GLU A 215 20.31 35.00 -0.11
CA GLU A 215 19.62 35.61 1.02
C GLU A 215 19.48 34.64 2.18
N VAL A 216 19.12 33.38 1.92
CA VAL A 216 19.04 32.32 2.94
C VAL A 216 20.40 32.10 3.59
N VAL A 217 21.47 31.92 2.80
CA VAL A 217 22.84 31.74 3.32
C VAL A 217 23.29 32.96 4.12
N TRP A 218 22.96 34.17 3.66
CA TRP A 218 23.32 35.39 4.39
C TRP A 218 22.57 35.50 5.72
N ARG A 219 21.28 35.15 5.77
CA ARG A 219 20.49 35.10 7.02
C ARG A 219 21.06 34.06 7.98
N GLN A 220 21.35 32.85 7.51
CA GLN A 220 21.96 31.80 8.33
C GLN A 220 23.30 32.25 8.93
N ALA A 221 24.19 32.82 8.10
CA ALA A 221 25.47 33.33 8.59
C ALA A 221 25.33 34.50 9.57
N PHE A 222 24.26 35.31 9.43
CA PHE A 222 23.96 36.39 10.36
C PHE A 222 23.44 35.84 11.70
N ASP A 223 22.54 34.87 11.66
CA ASP A 223 21.98 34.22 12.85
C ASP A 223 23.07 33.46 13.61
N GLU A 224 23.94 32.72 12.91
CA GLU A 224 25.10 32.05 13.52
C GLU A 224 26.03 33.04 14.23
N LYS A 225 26.35 34.18 13.61
CA LYS A 225 27.15 35.23 14.24
C LYS A 225 26.48 35.83 15.48
N ARG A 226 25.15 36.01 15.43
CA ARG A 226 24.38 36.51 16.57
C ARG A 226 24.43 35.53 17.74
N ASP A 227 24.28 34.25 17.44
CA ASP A 227 24.32 33.17 18.43
C ASP A 227 25.74 32.98 18.99
N GLU A 228 26.78 33.12 18.16
CA GLU A 228 28.18 33.14 18.61
C GLU A 228 28.48 34.30 19.54
N ALA A 229 28.02 35.51 19.22
CA ALA A 229 28.16 36.67 20.09
C ALA A 229 27.43 36.48 21.43
N GLY A 230 26.23 35.91 21.41
CA GLY A 230 25.50 35.55 22.62
C GLY A 230 26.23 34.52 23.49
N ARG A 231 26.84 33.50 22.86
CA ARG A 231 27.66 32.50 23.56
C ARG A 231 28.94 33.08 24.15
N GLN A 232 29.58 34.04 23.48
CA GLN A 232 30.77 34.72 24.00
C GLN A 232 30.42 35.57 25.22
N ALA A 233 29.36 36.38 25.15
CA ALA A 233 28.90 37.18 26.29
C ALA A 233 28.55 36.31 27.52
N LEU A 234 27.99 35.11 27.30
CA LEU A 234 27.71 34.17 28.39
C LEU A 234 28.99 33.62 29.04
N ARG A 235 30.02 33.32 28.25
CA ARG A 235 31.32 32.87 28.78
C ARG A 235 32.02 33.97 29.57
N GLU A 236 31.95 35.22 29.10
CA GLU A 236 32.52 36.37 29.80
C GLU A 236 31.87 36.56 31.18
N LEU A 237 30.53 36.43 31.27
CA LEU A 237 29.82 36.46 32.55
C LEU A 237 30.22 35.31 33.49
N GLU A 238 30.38 34.08 32.98
CA GLU A 238 30.83 32.94 33.79
C GLU A 238 32.29 33.11 34.29
N GLU A 239 33.15 33.74 33.50
CA GLU A 239 34.53 34.07 33.88
C GLU A 239 34.57 35.17 34.93
N GLU A 240 33.75 36.21 34.80
CA GLU A 240 33.59 37.25 35.83
C GLU A 240 33.06 36.67 37.15
N GLU A 241 32.04 35.80 37.10
CA GLU A 241 31.50 35.15 38.30
C GLU A 241 32.55 34.26 38.98
N ARG A 242 33.36 33.53 38.21
CA ARG A 242 34.51 32.77 38.76
C ARG A 242 35.57 33.68 39.38
N ALA A 243 35.92 34.78 38.72
CA ALA A 243 36.90 35.72 39.22
C ALA A 243 36.43 36.41 40.50
N GLU A 244 35.13 36.76 40.58
CA GLU A 244 34.52 37.31 41.79
C GLU A 244 34.47 36.29 42.93
N ALA A 245 34.15 35.02 42.64
CA ALA A 245 34.20 33.94 43.61
C ALA A 245 35.62 33.66 44.14
N GLU A 246 36.65 33.87 43.31
CA GLU A 246 38.06 33.71 43.71
C GLU A 246 38.59 34.93 44.49
N MET A 247 38.10 36.14 44.18
CA MET A 247 38.45 37.38 44.88
C MET A 247 37.65 37.61 46.17
N MET A 248 36.57 36.87 46.41
CA MET A 248 35.93 36.84 47.71
C MET A 248 36.88 36.18 48.72
N PRO A 249 37.44 36.93 49.68
CA PRO A 249 38.23 36.30 50.74
C PRO A 249 37.34 35.27 51.42
N LYS A 250 37.85 34.05 51.61
CA LYS A 250 37.26 33.09 52.55
C LYS A 250 37.24 33.77 53.91
N ILE A 251 36.17 34.49 54.22
CA ILE A 251 35.86 34.93 55.57
C ILE A 251 35.63 33.62 56.30
N GLU A 252 36.68 33.13 56.95
CA GLU A 252 36.64 31.98 57.83
C GLU A 252 35.44 32.19 58.77
N ALA A 253 34.43 31.34 58.58
CA ALA A 253 33.28 31.28 59.44
C ALA A 253 33.74 30.82 60.82
N ARG A 254 34.20 31.77 61.65
CA ARG A 254 34.21 31.62 63.09
C ARG A 254 32.76 31.52 63.53
N GLY A 255 32.33 30.27 63.72
CA GLY A 255 31.24 29.82 64.58
C GLY A 255 30.04 30.75 64.69
N ARG A 256 29.05 30.57 63.83
CA ARG A 256 27.66 30.82 64.20
C ARG A 256 26.90 29.50 64.26
N PRO A 257 26.19 29.21 65.36
CA PRO A 257 25.44 27.97 65.49
C PRO A 257 24.33 27.89 64.44
N ARG A 258 24.21 26.70 63.87
CA ARG A 258 23.21 26.27 62.89
C ARG A 258 21.79 26.64 63.41
N PRO A 259 21.02 27.50 62.73
CA PRO A 259 19.59 27.61 63.04
C PRO A 259 18.93 26.29 62.66
N GLN A 260 18.12 25.75 63.57
CA GLN A 260 17.33 24.55 63.34
C GLN A 260 16.37 24.82 62.18
N VAL A 261 16.42 23.93 61.19
CA VAL A 261 15.48 23.89 60.07
C VAL A 261 14.15 23.39 60.63
N GLU A 262 13.19 24.29 60.84
CA GLU A 262 11.79 23.89 60.97
C GLU A 262 11.34 23.35 59.61
N GLN A 263 10.90 22.09 59.62
CA GLN A 263 10.33 21.41 58.46
C GLN A 263 9.03 22.12 58.04
N PRO A 264 8.89 22.63 56.82
CA PRO A 264 7.58 22.98 56.31
C PRO A 264 6.81 21.69 56.05
N GLN A 265 5.74 21.52 56.84
CA GLN A 265 4.75 20.46 56.66
C GLN A 265 4.23 20.48 55.22
N ALA A 266 4.29 19.33 54.57
CA ALA A 266 3.66 19.09 53.29
C ALA A 266 2.14 19.28 53.42
N GLN A 267 1.60 20.35 52.83
CA GLN A 267 0.18 20.41 52.50
C GLN A 267 -0.01 20.07 51.03
N VAL A 268 -0.73 18.97 50.86
CA VAL A 268 -1.23 18.39 49.63
C VAL A 268 -2.61 18.99 49.34
N GLU A 269 -2.74 19.78 48.29
CA GLU A 269 -4.00 20.07 47.58
C GLU A 269 -3.63 20.16 46.08
N ARG A 270 -3.84 19.16 45.22
CA ARG A 270 -5.11 18.65 44.65
C ARG A 270 -6.15 19.74 44.38
N GLN A 271 -6.19 20.27 43.15
CA GLN A 271 -7.37 20.53 42.29
C GLN A 271 -6.87 20.71 40.84
N ILE A 272 -6.88 19.69 39.99
CA ILE A 272 -7.86 19.32 38.93
C ILE A 272 -9.08 20.27 38.79
N SER A 273 -9.38 20.61 37.53
CA SER A 273 -10.55 21.30 36.90
C SER A 273 -10.14 22.67 36.33
N GLU A 274 -10.25 23.02 35.05
CA GLU A 274 -11.06 22.56 33.90
C GLU A 274 -10.25 22.56 32.60
#